data_AF-A0A915YHY4-F1
#
_entry.id   AF-A0A915YHY4-F1
#
_cell.length_a   1.000
_cell.length_b   1.000
_cell.length_c   1.000
_cell.angle_alpha   90.00
_cell.angle_beta   90.00
_cell.angle_gamma   90.00
#
_symmetry.space_group_name_H-M   'P 1'
#
loop_
_entity.id
_entity.type
_entity.pdbx_description
1 polymer ?
#
loop_
_entity_poly.entity_id
_entity_poly.type
_entity_poly.pdbx_seq_one_letter_code
_entity_poly.pdbx_strand_id
1 'polypeptide(L)'
;MSKLLSILFILIIGVQTVHQGLIYAYYTINKEYIIQNFCKNKAAPQLKCDGKCHLKKVLSISKKETAPQELPLPNLEKIKAPLLYYQAIPNPFIEVVDVVPIPTVRSTFYPYVLAYAYQLVIAIFHPPQYYS
;
A
#
# COMPACT_ATOMS: atom_id res chain seq x y z
N MET A 1 25.30 -18.59 17.35
CA MET A 1 24.31 -17.58 17.81
C MET A 1 23.54 -16.94 16.65
N SER A 2 24.20 -16.49 15.58
CA SER A 2 23.52 -15.88 14.40
C SER A 2 22.47 -16.79 13.71
N LYS A 3 22.75 -18.09 13.57
CA LYS A 3 21.79 -19.05 12.97
C LYS A 3 20.52 -19.24 13.80
N LEU A 4 20.64 -19.28 15.12
CA LEU A 4 19.48 -19.37 16.03
C LEU A 4 18.64 -18.09 15.95
N LEU A 5 19.28 -16.93 15.90
CA LEU A 5 18.60 -15.64 15.73
C LEU A 5 17.84 -15.59 14.39
N SER A 6 18.45 -16.08 13.32
CA SER A 6 17.83 -16.11 11.99
C SER A 6 16.63 -17.06 11.94
N ILE A 7 16.73 -18.24 12.54
CA ILE A 7 15.60 -19.19 12.66
C ILE A 7 14.45 -18.57 13.47
N LEU A 8 14.78 -17.89 14.58
CA LEU A 8 13.79 -17.21 15.40
C LEU A 8 13.02 -16.14 14.60
N PHE A 9 13.71 -15.30 13.82
CA PHE A 9 13.06 -14.30 12.98
C PHE A 9 12.17 -14.92 11.90
N ILE A 10 12.63 -16.00 11.25
CA ILE A 10 11.82 -16.72 10.26
C ILE A 10 10.56 -17.28 10.90
N LEU A 11 10.65 -17.85 12.10
CA LEU A 11 9.49 -18.37 12.83
C LEU A 11 8.49 -17.29 13.17
N ILE A 12 8.94 -16.13 13.67
CA ILE A 12 8.05 -15.02 14.04
C ILE A 12 7.29 -14.51 12.82
N ILE A 13 8.00 -14.26 11.71
CA ILE A 13 7.38 -13.77 10.45
C ILE A 13 6.44 -14.83 9.86
N GLY A 14 6.87 -16.10 9.90
CA GLY A 14 6.07 -17.23 9.45
C GLY A 14 4.74 -17.30 10.18
N VAL A 15 4.76 -17.34 11.52
CA VAL A 15 3.56 -17.41 12.37
C VAL A 15 2.59 -16.27 12.07
N GLN A 16 3.08 -15.05 11.90
CA GLN A 16 2.24 -13.89 11.56
C GLN A 16 1.49 -14.08 10.24
N THR A 17 2.11 -14.74 9.26
CA THR A 17 1.55 -14.97 7.91
C THR A 17 0.50 -16.08 7.92
N VAL A 18 0.75 -17.18 8.64
CA VAL A 18 -0.16 -18.35 8.66
C VAL A 18 -1.30 -18.25 9.67
N HIS A 19 -1.24 -17.36 10.65
CA HIS A 19 -2.23 -17.25 11.73
C HIS A 19 -3.70 -17.21 11.25
N GLN A 20 -4.00 -16.40 10.23
CA GLN A 20 -5.37 -16.34 9.67
C GLN A 20 -5.79 -17.66 9.02
N GLY A 21 -4.88 -18.35 8.34
CA GLY A 21 -5.11 -19.67 7.77
C GLY A 21 -5.44 -20.71 8.85
N LEU A 22 -4.72 -20.67 9.98
CA LEU A 22 -4.99 -21.54 11.13
C LEU A 22 -6.39 -21.32 11.72
N ILE A 23 -6.85 -20.08 11.80
CA ILE A 23 -8.22 -19.76 12.25
C ILE A 23 -9.27 -20.39 11.31
N TYR A 24 -9.07 -20.28 10.00
CA TYR A 24 -9.98 -20.89 9.01
C TYR A 24 -9.94 -22.42 9.04
N ALA A 25 -8.76 -23.01 9.21
CA ALA A 25 -8.62 -24.46 9.36
C ALA A 25 -9.36 -24.96 10.61
N TYR A 26 -9.15 -24.29 11.76
CA TYR A 26 -9.83 -24.60 13.01
C TYR A 26 -11.36 -24.49 12.86
N TYR A 27 -11.86 -23.44 12.20
CA TYR A 27 -13.28 -23.27 11.92
C TYR A 27 -13.85 -24.39 11.06
N THR A 28 -13.10 -24.84 10.05
CA THR A 28 -13.55 -25.87 9.11
C THR A 28 -13.62 -27.24 9.77
N ILE A 29 -12.59 -27.61 10.53
CA ILE A 29 -12.50 -28.90 11.25
C ILE A 29 -13.57 -28.97 12.35
N ASN A 30 -13.82 -27.87 13.08
CA ASN A 30 -14.71 -27.83 14.23
C ASN A 30 -16.05 -27.16 13.95
N LYS A 31 -16.49 -27.14 12.69
CA LYS A 31 -17.65 -26.34 12.25
C LYS A 31 -18.93 -26.66 13.02
N GLU A 32 -19.21 -27.94 13.26
CA GLU A 32 -20.40 -28.40 13.99
C GLU A 32 -20.39 -27.94 15.45
N TYR A 33 -19.27 -28.15 16.14
CA TYR A 33 -19.06 -27.66 17.50
C TYR A 33 -19.26 -26.14 17.58
N ILE A 34 -18.76 -25.40 16.60
CA ILE A 34 -18.89 -23.93 16.58
C ILE A 34 -20.34 -23.49 16.37
N ILE A 35 -21.09 -24.16 15.49
CA ILE A 35 -22.50 -23.89 15.26
C ILE A 35 -23.31 -24.16 16.54
N GLN A 36 -23.05 -25.30 17.20
CA GLN A 36 -23.77 -25.71 18.40
C GLN A 36 -23.45 -24.84 19.61
N ASN A 37 -22.25 -24.29 19.76
CA ASN A 37 -21.86 -23.58 20.99
C ASN A 37 -21.81 -22.06 20.83
N PHE A 38 -21.44 -21.54 19.65
CA PHE A 38 -21.15 -20.10 19.48
C PHE A 38 -22.08 -19.37 18.51
N CYS A 39 -23.01 -20.06 17.84
CA CYS A 39 -23.98 -19.34 17.02
C CYS A 39 -25.00 -18.61 17.91
N LYS A 40 -25.07 -17.28 17.75
CA LYS A 40 -26.01 -16.41 18.48
C LYS A 40 -27.46 -16.47 17.94
N ASN A 41 -27.63 -16.81 16.67
CA ASN A 41 -28.92 -16.76 15.97
C ASN A 41 -29.50 -18.16 15.71
N LYS A 42 -29.47 -19.05 16.71
CA LYS A 42 -30.02 -20.42 16.56
C LYS A 42 -31.52 -20.42 16.28
N ALA A 43 -32.25 -19.47 16.87
CA ALA A 43 -33.70 -19.33 16.69
C ALA A 43 -34.10 -18.66 15.36
N ALA A 44 -33.14 -18.18 14.55
CA ALA A 44 -33.39 -17.49 13.30
C ALA A 44 -32.53 -18.08 12.16
N PRO A 45 -32.85 -19.29 11.68
CA PRO A 45 -32.07 -19.99 10.65
C PRO A 45 -31.99 -19.23 9.32
N GLN A 46 -32.95 -18.35 9.02
CA GLN A 46 -32.94 -17.47 7.84
C GLN A 46 -31.72 -16.54 7.79
N LEU A 47 -31.07 -16.26 8.93
CA LEU A 47 -29.88 -15.41 9.01
C LEU A 47 -28.57 -16.14 8.64
N LYS A 48 -28.63 -17.44 8.29
CA LYS A 48 -27.49 -18.23 7.75
C LYS A 48 -26.20 -18.06 8.56
N CYS A 49 -26.31 -18.17 9.88
CA CYS A 49 -25.20 -18.00 10.82
C CYS A 49 -24.06 -18.96 10.53
N ASP A 50 -24.31 -20.28 10.46
CA ASP A 50 -23.32 -21.33 10.14
C ASP A 50 -21.96 -21.19 10.87
N GLY A 51 -21.96 -20.64 12.08
CA GLY A 51 -20.72 -20.31 12.83
C GLY A 51 -19.94 -19.09 12.29
N LYS A 52 -20.36 -18.48 11.18
CA LYS A 52 -19.74 -17.30 10.54
C LYS A 52 -19.78 -16.05 11.42
N CYS A 53 -20.79 -15.90 12.28
CA CYS A 53 -20.83 -14.79 13.24
C CYS A 53 -19.66 -14.85 14.24
N HIS A 54 -19.35 -16.07 14.73
CA HIS A 54 -18.21 -16.30 15.59
C HIS A 54 -16.88 -16.11 14.84
N LEU A 55 -16.77 -16.68 13.64
CA LEU A 55 -15.59 -16.51 12.78
C LEU A 55 -15.27 -15.03 12.51
N LYS A 56 -16.28 -14.23 12.15
CA LYS A 56 -16.13 -12.79 11.94
C LYS A 56 -15.62 -12.07 13.20
N LYS A 57 -16.11 -12.46 14.38
CA LYS A 57 -15.67 -11.89 15.66
C LYS A 57 -14.18 -12.20 15.90
N VAL A 58 -13.76 -13.45 15.76
CA VAL A 58 -12.35 -13.87 15.94
C VAL A 58 -11.42 -13.14 14.96
N LEU A 59 -11.78 -13.09 13.67
CA LEU A 59 -11.00 -12.38 12.65
C LEU A 59 -10.92 -10.87 12.90
N SER A 60 -11.96 -10.26 13.49
CA SER A 60 -11.95 -8.83 13.81
C SER A 60 -11.00 -8.47 14.96
N ILE A 61 -10.81 -9.38 15.93
CA ILE A 61 -9.85 -9.18 17.02
C ILE A 61 -8.43 -9.16 16.45
N SER A 62 -8.10 -10.11 15.56
CA SER A 62 -6.80 -10.16 14.87
C SER A 62 -6.50 -8.92 14.01
N LYS A 63 -7.53 -8.18 13.56
CA LYS A 63 -7.34 -6.93 12.79
C LYS A 63 -7.18 -5.69 13.68
N LYS A 64 -7.81 -5.66 14.85
CA LYS A 64 -7.74 -4.49 15.76
C LYS A 64 -6.36 -4.30 16.39
N GLU A 65 -5.55 -5.36 16.46
CA GLU A 65 -4.18 -5.27 16.95
C GLU A 65 -3.19 -4.67 15.93
N THR A 66 -3.57 -4.60 14.64
CA THR A 66 -2.71 -4.08 13.56
C THR A 66 -3.25 -2.81 12.91
N ALA A 67 -4.53 -2.46 13.13
CA ALA A 67 -5.06 -1.18 12.71
C ALA A 67 -4.49 -0.09 13.62
N PRO A 68 -3.78 0.94 13.10
CA PRO A 68 -3.74 2.21 13.79
C PRO A 68 -5.19 2.54 14.10
N GLN A 69 -5.49 2.95 15.35
CA GLN A 69 -6.76 3.61 15.65
C GLN A 69 -7.09 4.51 14.46
N GLU A 70 -8.26 4.33 13.85
CA GLU A 70 -8.71 5.17 12.74
C GLU A 70 -8.72 6.62 13.25
N LEU A 71 -7.56 7.27 13.19
CA LEU A 71 -7.43 8.71 13.27
C LEU A 71 -8.32 9.18 12.13
N PRO A 72 -9.37 9.96 12.40
CA PRO A 72 -10.24 10.44 11.36
C PRO A 72 -9.36 11.05 10.28
N LEU A 73 -9.33 10.41 9.10
CA LEU A 73 -8.61 10.91 7.94
C LEU A 73 -9.04 12.36 7.78
N PRO A 74 -8.13 13.33 7.90
CA PRO A 74 -8.50 14.72 7.76
C PRO A 74 -9.15 14.86 6.39
N ASN A 75 -10.36 15.43 6.40
CA ASN A 75 -11.19 15.58 5.22
C ASN A 75 -10.36 16.18 4.07
N LEU A 76 -10.02 15.34 3.08
CA LEU A 76 -9.12 15.66 1.95
C LEU A 76 -9.65 16.82 1.10
N GLU A 77 -10.94 17.15 1.24
CA GLU A 77 -11.59 18.28 0.59
C GLU A 77 -11.01 19.65 1.04
N LYS A 78 -10.33 19.69 2.20
CA LYS A 78 -9.59 20.89 2.67
C LYS A 78 -8.16 20.98 2.17
N ILE A 79 -7.61 19.93 1.56
CA ILE A 79 -6.29 20.00 0.92
C ILE A 79 -6.49 20.40 -0.54
N LYS A 80 -6.98 21.63 -0.75
CA LYS A 80 -6.72 22.31 -2.02
C LYS A 80 -5.25 22.67 -2.00
N ALA A 81 -4.41 21.83 -2.59
CA ALA A 81 -3.05 22.24 -2.90
C ALA A 81 -3.16 23.54 -3.72
N PRO A 82 -2.65 24.68 -3.24
CA PRO A 82 -2.63 25.86 -4.09
C PRO A 82 -1.81 25.47 -5.33
N LEU A 83 -2.36 25.70 -6.52
CA LEU A 83 -1.59 25.57 -7.74
C LEU A 83 -0.53 26.68 -7.68
N LEU A 84 0.63 26.38 -7.13
CA LEU A 84 1.64 27.38 -6.79
C LEU A 84 2.24 28.02 -8.03
N TYR A 85 2.19 27.33 -9.18
CA TYR A 85 2.60 27.87 -10.48
C TYR A 85 2.21 26.91 -11.62
N TYR A 86 1.71 27.44 -12.73
CA TYR A 86 1.54 26.71 -13.99
C TYR A 86 2.09 27.59 -15.12
N GLN A 87 3.09 27.09 -15.83
CA GLN A 87 3.62 27.73 -17.03
C GLN A 87 3.51 26.75 -18.20
N ALA A 88 2.66 27.08 -19.17
CA ALA A 88 2.67 26.41 -20.46
C ALA A 88 3.95 26.84 -21.20
N ILE A 89 4.76 25.88 -21.63
CA ILE A 89 5.92 26.13 -22.49
C ILE A 89 5.42 26.05 -23.94
N PRO A 90 5.30 27.17 -24.67
CA PRO A 90 4.99 27.11 -26.09
C PRO A 90 6.21 26.58 -26.83
N ASN A 91 6.05 25.47 -27.54
CA ASN A 91 7.09 24.68 -28.21
C ASN A 91 8.21 24.16 -27.29
N PRO A 92 8.04 22.97 -26.68
CA PRO A 92 9.21 22.24 -26.22
C PRO A 92 10.05 21.93 -27.46
N PHE A 93 11.23 22.54 -27.57
CA PHE A 93 12.24 22.13 -28.54
C PHE A 93 12.70 20.73 -28.13
N ILE A 94 11.96 19.71 -28.59
CA ILE A 94 12.40 18.32 -28.52
C ILE A 94 13.26 18.14 -29.76
N GLU A 95 14.56 18.38 -29.62
CA GLU A 95 15.49 17.78 -30.57
C GLU A 95 15.37 16.26 -30.38
N VAL A 96 14.73 15.62 -31.34
CA VAL A 96 14.70 14.17 -31.44
C VAL A 96 16.15 13.77 -31.68
N VAL A 97 16.83 13.33 -30.63
CA VAL A 97 18.15 12.69 -30.79
C VAL A 97 17.88 11.46 -31.64
N ASP A 98 18.34 11.48 -32.90
CA ASP A 98 18.31 10.32 -33.75
C ASP A 98 19.02 9.19 -33.01
N VAL A 99 18.25 8.18 -32.60
CA VAL A 99 18.79 7.00 -31.96
C VAL A 99 19.53 6.25 -33.05
N VAL A 100 20.83 6.54 -33.19
CA VAL A 100 21.72 5.77 -34.07
C VAL A 100 21.63 4.33 -33.59
N PRO A 101 21.21 3.37 -34.45
CA PRO A 101 21.13 1.98 -34.06
C PRO A 101 22.53 1.51 -33.72
N ILE A 102 22.79 1.33 -32.41
CA ILE A 102 24.05 0.79 -31.92
C ILE A 102 24.11 -0.65 -32.45
N PRO A 103 25.18 -1.06 -33.17
CA PRO A 103 25.31 -2.44 -33.60
C PRO A 103 25.22 -3.35 -32.36
N THR A 104 24.40 -4.38 -32.47
CA THR A 104 24.03 -5.32 -31.40
C THR A 104 25.24 -6.13 -30.94
N VAL A 105 26.10 -5.52 -30.13
CA VAL A 105 27.05 -6.26 -29.31
C VAL A 105 26.28 -6.73 -28.08
N ARG A 106 26.16 -8.05 -27.93
CA ARG A 106 25.54 -8.71 -26.77
C ARG A 106 26.41 -8.44 -25.52
N SER A 107 26.27 -7.25 -24.97
CA SER A 107 26.94 -6.80 -23.74
C SER A 107 25.88 -6.65 -22.65
N THR A 108 26.13 -7.25 -21.49
CA THR A 108 25.24 -7.20 -20.30
C THR A 108 25.29 -5.86 -19.57
N PHE A 109 25.85 -4.83 -20.18
CA PHE A 109 25.93 -3.48 -19.62
C PHE A 109 24.84 -2.61 -20.22
N TYR A 110 23.84 -2.27 -19.40
CA TYR A 110 22.91 -1.18 -19.68
C TYR A 110 23.64 0.14 -19.37
N PRO A 111 24.04 0.96 -20.36
CA PRO A 111 24.59 2.27 -20.06
C PRO A 111 23.49 3.12 -19.42
N TYR A 112 23.75 3.60 -18.22
CA TYR A 112 22.92 4.62 -17.58
C TYR A 112 23.05 5.91 -18.41
N VAL A 113 21.96 6.33 -19.04
CA VAL A 113 21.88 7.63 -19.72
C VAL A 113 21.23 8.62 -18.76
N LEU A 114 22.04 9.51 -18.17
CA LEU A 114 21.54 10.64 -17.40
C LEU A 114 21.00 11.71 -18.36
N ALA A 115 19.74 11.59 -18.78
CA ALA A 115 19.05 12.57 -19.62
C ALA A 115 18.62 13.83 -18.83
N TYR A 116 19.44 14.26 -17.86
CA TYR A 116 19.16 15.46 -17.08
C TYR A 116 19.55 16.69 -17.89
N ALA A 117 18.57 17.45 -18.35
CA ALA A 117 18.75 18.80 -18.84
C ALA A 117 18.39 19.78 -17.73
N TYR A 118 19.37 20.54 -17.24
CA TYR A 118 19.14 21.61 -16.28
C TYR A 118 18.31 22.70 -16.96
N GLN A 119 17.02 22.85 -16.60
CA GLN A 119 16.23 24.00 -17.01
C GLN A 119 16.64 25.20 -16.16
N LEU A 120 17.55 26.02 -16.69
CA LEU A 120 17.95 27.28 -16.08
C LEU A 120 16.77 28.26 -16.20
N VAL A 121 15.88 28.28 -15.21
CA VAL A 121 14.85 29.31 -15.10
C VAL A 121 15.51 30.57 -14.53
N ILE A 122 15.98 31.46 -15.40
CA ILE A 122 16.57 32.77 -15.00
C ILE A 122 15.49 33.81 -14.68
N ALA A 123 14.38 33.39 -14.09
CA ALA A 123 13.40 34.34 -13.57
C ALA A 123 13.80 34.68 -12.14
N ILE A 124 14.41 35.86 -11.94
CA ILE A 124 14.58 36.42 -10.60
C ILE A 124 13.18 36.70 -10.07
N PHE A 125 12.70 35.84 -9.17
CA PHE A 125 11.41 36.00 -8.52
C PHE A 125 11.46 37.28 -7.67
N HIS A 126 10.72 38.31 -8.08
CA HIS A 126 10.54 39.51 -7.28
C HIS A 126 9.21 39.40 -6.53
N PRO A 127 9.19 39.62 -5.20
CA PRO A 127 7.95 39.66 -4.46
C PRO A 127 7.07 40.83 -4.95
N PRO A 128 5.74 40.70 -4.94
CA PRO A 128 4.85 41.77 -5.36
C PRO A 128 5.08 43.01 -4.49
N GLN A 129 5.34 44.14 -5.14
CA GLN A 129 5.45 45.41 -4.43
C GLN A 129 4.05 45.85 -4.02
N TYR A 130 3.83 45.98 -2.72
CA TYR A 130 2.64 46.61 -2.18
C TYR A 130 2.62 48.08 -2.65
N TYR A 131 1.64 48.43 -3.49
CA TYR A 131 1.29 49.82 -3.71
C TYR A 131 0.45 50.29 -2.52
N SER A 132 1.00 51.23 -1.75
CA SER A 132 0.29 52.03 -0.74
C SER A 132 -0.50 53.16 -1.39
#